data_AF-A0AAP0B612-F1
#
_entry.id   AF-A0AAP0B612-F1
#
_cell.length_a   1.000
_cell.length_b   1.000
_cell.length_c   1.000
_cell.angle_alpha   90.00
_cell.angle_beta   90.00
_cell.angle_gamma   90.00
#
_symmetry.space_group_name_H-M   'P 1'
#
loop_
_entity.id
_entity.type
_entity.pdbx_description
1 polymer ?
#
loop_
_entity_poly.entity_id
_entity_poly.type
_entity_poly.pdbx_seq_one_letter_code
_entity_poly.pdbx_strand_id
1 'polypeptide(L)' 'MILNQNRTLMNKIVDELVMKRSVTKQEFFHLVEENGQLEPSHRVSLISELRKKYHFMN' A
#
# COMPACT_ATOMS: atom_id res chain seq x y z
N MET A 1 -5.02 14.99 8.09
CA MET A 1 -4.30 13.96 8.87
C MET A 1 -4.16 12.72 7.99
N ILE A 2 -2.94 12.24 7.73
CA ILE A 2 -2.64 11.11 6.83
C ILE A 2 -3.53 9.90 7.15
N LEU A 3 -3.78 9.64 8.44
CA LEU A 3 -4.66 8.56 8.90
C LEU A 3 -6.09 8.62 8.37
N ASN A 4 -6.66 9.81 8.16
CA ASN A 4 -8.04 9.95 7.70
C ASN A 4 -8.16 9.72 6.20
N GLN A 5 -7.14 10.11 5.42
CA GLN A 5 -7.04 9.83 3.99
C GLN A 5 -6.78 8.34 3.71
N ASN A 6 -6.12 7.66 4.64
CA ASN A 6 -5.78 6.24 4.56
C ASN A 6 -6.83 5.32 5.19
N ARG A 7 -7.97 5.85 5.65
CA ARG A 7 -8.92 5.08 6.45
C ARG A 7 -9.45 3.86 5.70
N THR A 8 -9.77 4.03 4.42
CA THR A 8 -10.25 2.94 3.56
C THR A 8 -9.18 1.85 3.40
N LEU A 9 -7.95 2.24 3.08
CA LEU A 9 -6.82 1.31 2.98
C LEU A 9 -6.54 0.58 4.28
N MET A 10 -6.50 1.29 5.41
CA MET A 10 -6.24 0.71 6.72
C MET A 10 -7.31 -0.29 7.13
N ASN A 11 -8.58 0.01 6.88
CA ASN A 11 -9.66 -0.94 7.14
C ASN A 11 -9.44 -2.24 6.37
N LYS A 12 -9.11 -2.15 5.07
CA LYS A 12 -8.85 -3.33 4.23
C LYS A 12 -7.65 -4.14 4.68
N ILE A 13 -6.56 -3.48 5.06
CA ILE A 13 -5.38 -4.17 5.59
C ILE A 13 -5.72 -4.90 6.90
N VAL A 14 -6.50 -4.27 7.78
CA VAL A 14 -6.94 -4.89 9.04
C VAL A 14 -7.85 -6.09 8.77
N ASP A 15 -8.79 -5.99 7.83
CA ASP A 15 -9.65 -7.11 7.43
C ASP A 15 -8.81 -8.33 6.98
N GLU A 16 -7.83 -8.09 6.10
CA GLU A 16 -6.92 -9.14 5.62
C GLU A 16 -6.07 -9.74 6.75
N LEU A 17 -5.56 -8.92 7.66
CA LEU A 17 -4.79 -9.39 8.83
C LEU A 17 -5.65 -10.21 9.80
N VAL A 18 -6.91 -9.86 9.99
CA VAL A 18 -7.83 -10.65 10.82
C VAL A 18 -8.08 -12.02 10.20
N MET A 19 -8.27 -12.08 8.89
CA MET A 19 -8.58 -13.32 8.18
C MET A 19 -7.38 -14.24 8.00
N LYS A 20 -6.24 -13.69 7.56
CA LYS A 20 -5.05 -14.47 7.17
C LYS A 20 -3.95 -14.47 8.22
N ARG A 21 -4.03 -13.61 9.24
CA ARG A 21 -2.97 -13.35 10.26
C ARG A 21 -1.68 -12.74 9.71
N SER A 22 -1.59 -12.55 8.41
CA SER A 22 -0.46 -11.91 7.74
C SER A 22 -0.92 -11.29 6.43
N VAL A 23 -0.18 -10.27 6.01
CA VAL A 23 -0.32 -9.64 4.69
C VAL A 23 1.08 -9.58 4.11
N THR A 24 1.28 -10.21 2.97
CA THR A 24 2.55 -10.15 2.25
C THR A 24 2.75 -8.76 1.64
N LYS A 25 3.99 -8.44 1.26
CA LYS A 25 4.28 -7.16 0.62
C LYS A 25 3.50 -7.00 -0.70
N GLN A 26 3.38 -8.06 -1.49
CA GLN A 26 2.62 -8.03 -2.75
C GLN A 26 1.13 -7.76 -2.50
N GLU A 27 0.54 -8.45 -1.51
CA GLU A 27 -0.86 -8.21 -1.14
C GLU A 27 -1.07 -6.78 -0.64
N PHE A 28 -0.15 -6.25 0.17
CA PHE A 28 -0.20 -4.85 0.59
C PHE A 28 -0.17 -3.89 -0.60
N PHE A 29 0.73 -4.10 -1.57
CA PHE A 29 0.79 -3.26 -2.77
C PHE A 29 -0.50 -3.33 -3.58
N HIS A 30 -1.07 -4.52 -3.72
CA HIS A 30 -2.34 -4.70 -4.40
C HIS A 30 -3.46 -3.92 -3.70
N LEU A 31 -3.53 -3.99 -2.37
CA LEU A 31 -4.50 -3.23 -1.58
C LEU A 31 -4.34 -1.71 -1.76
N VAL A 32 -3.10 -1.21 -1.86
CA VAL A 32 -2.82 0.21 -2.13
C VAL A 32 -3.27 0.61 -3.54
N GLU A 33 -3.02 -0.23 -4.54
CA GLU A 33 -3.44 -0.01 -5.94
C GLU A 33 -4.97 0.00 -6.08
N GLU A 34 -5.65 -0.91 -5.41
CA GLU A 34 -7.12 -1.06 -5.50
C GLU A 34 -7.88 -0.01 -4.70
N ASN A 35 -7.41 0.33 -3.50
CA ASN A 35 -8.18 1.13 -2.55
C ASN A 35 -7.71 2.60 -2.47
N GLY A 36 -6.48 2.90 -2.92
CA GLY A 36 -5.80 4.18 -2.67
C GLY A 36 -5.70 4.49 -1.16
N GLN A 37 -5.01 5.48 -0.62
CA GLN A 37 -3.93 6.34 -1.09
C GLN A 37 -3.01 6.47 0.12
N LEU A 38 -1.72 6.30 -0.04
CA LEU A 38 -0.75 6.97 0.83
C LEU A 38 -0.21 8.16 0.01
N GLU A 39 -0.61 9.41 0.35
CA GLU A 39 0.25 10.62 0.40
C GLU A 39 -0.54 11.96 0.46
N PRO A 40 0.09 13.04 0.98
CA PRO A 40 0.22 14.21 0.09
C PRO A 40 1.65 14.81 0.00
N SER A 41 2.37 14.37 -1.03
CA SER A 41 3.19 15.10 -2.00
C SER A 41 4.48 15.80 -1.58
N HIS A 42 5.59 15.38 -2.19
CA HIS A 42 6.14 16.15 -3.31
C HIS A 42 6.50 15.22 -4.48
N ARG A 43 5.77 15.39 -5.59
CA ARG A 43 5.99 14.78 -6.93
C ARG A 43 6.11 13.26 -6.97
N VAL A 44 5.11 12.63 -7.60
CA VAL A 44 5.22 11.41 -8.40
C VAL A 44 6.51 10.62 -8.14
N SER A 45 6.50 9.66 -7.20
CA SER A 45 7.44 8.56 -7.33
C SER A 45 7.20 7.30 -6.50
N LEU A 46 6.43 7.29 -5.39
CA LEU A 46 6.43 6.08 -4.52
C LEU A 46 6.10 4.76 -5.24
N ILE A 47 5.09 4.74 -6.10
CA ILE A 47 4.77 3.54 -6.91
C ILE A 47 5.88 3.24 -7.91
N SER A 48 6.44 4.24 -8.61
CA SER A 48 7.53 4.04 -9.57
C SER A 48 8.88 3.68 -8.94
N GLU A 49 9.19 4.20 -7.75
CA GLU A 49 10.38 3.89 -6.96
C GLU A 49 10.30 2.49 -6.38
N LEU A 50 9.14 2.10 -5.86
CA LEU A 50 8.93 0.74 -5.36
C LEU A 50 8.97 -0.25 -6.53
N ARG A 51 8.35 0.07 -7.66
CA ARG A 51 8.44 -0.76 -8.88
C ARG A 51 9.88 -0.90 -9.39
N LYS A 52 10.68 0.18 -9.39
CA LYS A 52 12.12 0.10 -9.69
C LYS A 52 12.85 -0.80 -8.71
N LYS A 53 12.66 -0.61 -7.41
CA LYS A 53 13.36 -1.38 -6.36
C LYS A 53 13.12 -2.88 -6.46
N TYR A 54 11.88 -3.31 -6.75
CA TYR A 54 11.57 -4.74 -6.89
C TYR A 54 11.99 -5.33 -8.25
N HIS A 55 12.06 -4.54 -9.32
CA HIS A 55 12.61 -5.02 -10.58
C HIS A 55 14.12 -5.27 -10.52
N PHE A 56 14.86 -4.53 -9.67
CA PHE A 56 16.30 -4.73 -9.45
C PHE A 56 16.66 -5.92 -8.55
N MET A 57 15.67 -6.58 -7.91
CA MET A 57 15.90 -7.67 -6.94
C MET A 57 15.59 -9.07 -7.49
N ASN A 58 15.24 -9.20 -8.78
CA ASN A 58 15.03 -10.48 -9.48
C ASN A 58 16.06 -10.66 -10.59
#